data_AF-A0A370FDM2-F1
#
_entry.id   AF-A0A370FDM2-F1
#
_cell.length_a   1.000
_cell.length_b   1.000
_cell.length_c   1.000
_cell.angle_alpha   90.00
_cell.angle_beta   90.00
_cell.angle_gamma   90.00
#
_symmetry.space_group_name_H-M   'P 1'
#
loop_
_entity.id
_entity.type
_entity.pdbx_description
1 polymer ?
#
loop_
_entity_poly.entity_id
_entity_poly.type
_entity_poly.pdbx_seq_one_letter_code
_entity_poly.pdbx_strand_id
1 'polypeptide(L)'
;MRSLFFGYRRAAQAGVSILEVTVGLALLGVLTVAAVRLQERAAQTNTAQLESDLVERADGSILAYLVRNARLPCPSPSNSGLEDCGSGSGYVPWKTIGLPDASAAALTYKVGGGGRHMREPEPVDVFELEGRSFSSVQFSGGDKIIQRCAALGRSNASDASIAYEIHSPLKSDQDPASAEPASNSAIGAVRTASNLWQTLHCGALVGSAARAHKTTAVAAQMMHIAATQQREMAEIRNEAAISATVYAGLNLATQTLRMPAKFIAADMPCVNLQSAVTDAAAGTADELQVTALANAAIFCGAGVVDLLVHVGYLVNRALLLDMAVEKLTGSNAVALQGRRDEDDRLSALAPRVRDRANESLVQGLFLSPVSNP
;
A
#
# COMPACT_ATOMS: atom_id res chain seq x y z
N MET A 1 37.04 22.20 -59.83
CA MET A 1 38.14 22.98 -60.44
C MET A 1 37.62 24.32 -60.92
N ARG A 2 37.87 25.39 -60.18
CA ARG A 2 37.66 26.79 -60.62
C ARG A 2 38.76 27.62 -59.98
N SER A 3 39.82 27.81 -60.76
CA SER A 3 41.03 28.55 -60.40
C SER A 3 40.73 30.05 -60.34
N LEU A 4 40.72 30.62 -59.15
CA LEU A 4 40.69 32.07 -58.95
C LEU A 4 42.10 32.63 -59.20
N PHE A 5 42.29 33.19 -60.39
CA PHE A 5 43.44 34.00 -60.73
C PHE A 5 43.36 35.33 -59.99
N PHE A 6 44.20 35.50 -58.96
CA PHE A 6 44.46 36.81 -58.36
C PHE A 6 45.31 37.63 -59.34
N GLY A 7 44.67 38.56 -60.04
CA GLY A 7 45.35 39.55 -60.87
C GLY A 7 46.11 40.55 -59.99
N TYR A 8 47.44 40.47 -60.00
CA TYR A 8 48.31 41.47 -59.39
C TYR A 8 48.23 42.79 -60.18
N ARG A 9 47.44 43.75 -59.70
CA ARG A 9 47.53 45.15 -60.14
C ARG A 9 48.85 45.73 -59.63
N ARG A 10 49.70 46.23 -60.54
CA ARG A 10 50.89 47.02 -60.18
C ARG A 10 50.43 48.35 -59.59
N ALA A 11 50.32 48.42 -58.27
CA ALA A 11 50.14 49.66 -57.54
C ALA A 11 51.43 50.49 -57.64
N ALA A 12 51.31 51.79 -57.90
CA ALA A 12 52.42 52.72 -57.81
C ALA A 12 53.03 52.62 -56.41
N GLN A 13 54.35 52.46 -56.33
CA GLN A 13 55.10 52.40 -55.07
C GLN A 13 55.06 53.77 -54.40
N ALA A 14 53.98 54.06 -53.67
CA ALA A 14 53.97 55.13 -52.68
C ALA A 14 54.93 54.72 -51.56
N GLY A 15 55.97 55.53 -51.33
CA GLY A 15 56.90 55.29 -50.23
C GLY A 15 56.14 55.26 -48.91
N VAL A 16 56.29 54.19 -48.15
CA VAL A 16 55.69 54.06 -46.81
C VAL A 16 56.24 55.19 -45.93
N SER A 17 55.35 56.07 -45.47
CA SER A 17 55.73 57.13 -44.55
C SER A 17 56.07 56.50 -43.20
N ILE A 18 57.17 56.94 -42.57
CA ILE A 18 57.58 56.50 -41.22
C ILE A 18 56.42 56.66 -40.22
N LEU A 19 55.60 57.70 -40.41
CA LEU A 19 54.44 57.98 -39.56
C LEU A 19 53.34 56.91 -39.67
N GLU A 20 53.17 56.29 -40.85
CA GLU A 20 52.18 55.24 -41.04
C GLU A 20 52.58 53.95 -40.31
N VAL A 21 53.87 53.62 -40.31
CA VAL A 21 54.42 52.46 -39.58
C VAL A 21 54.33 52.67 -38.07
N THR A 22 54.65 53.86 -37.56
CA THR A 22 54.57 54.12 -36.12
C THR A 22 53.14 54.08 -35.60
N VAL A 23 52.18 54.65 -36.34
CA VAL A 23 50.75 54.57 -35.98
C VAL A 23 50.24 53.12 -36.07
N GLY A 24 50.63 52.38 -37.11
CA GLY A 24 50.29 50.96 -37.25
C GLY A 24 50.79 50.12 -36.08
N LEU A 25 52.04 50.32 -35.65
CA LEU A 25 52.62 49.64 -34.49
C LEU A 25 51.93 50.04 -33.18
N ALA A 26 51.58 51.32 -33.01
CA ALA A 26 50.86 51.79 -31.81
C ALA A 26 49.46 51.14 -31.70
N LEU A 27 48.71 51.06 -32.80
CA LEU A 27 47.40 50.40 -32.82
C LEU A 27 47.50 48.89 -32.54
N LEU A 28 48.50 48.22 -33.09
CA LEU A 28 48.76 46.80 -32.80
C LEU A 28 49.11 46.59 -31.31
N GLY A 29 49.89 47.48 -30.71
CA GLY A 29 50.19 47.46 -29.27
C GLY A 29 48.93 47.55 -28.40
N VAL A 30 48.01 48.45 -28.71
CA VAL A 30 46.74 48.59 -27.96
C VAL A 30 45.84 47.37 -28.14
N LEU A 31 45.71 46.87 -29.37
CA LEU A 31 44.86 45.71 -29.67
C LEU A 31 45.37 44.43 -29.00
N THR A 32 46.69 44.22 -28.97
CA THR A 32 47.29 43.06 -28.29
C THR A 32 47.02 43.07 -26.79
N VAL A 33 47.16 44.22 -26.12
CA VAL A 33 46.81 44.35 -24.69
C VAL A 33 45.31 44.09 -24.44
N ALA A 34 44.44 44.62 -25.28
CA ALA A 34 43.00 44.40 -25.16
C ALA A 34 42.62 42.90 -25.32
N ALA A 35 43.25 42.21 -26.27
CA ALA A 35 43.01 40.78 -26.51
C ALA A 35 43.43 39.92 -25.31
N VAL A 36 44.61 40.16 -24.72
CA VAL A 36 45.08 39.43 -23.53
C VAL A 36 44.11 39.62 -22.35
N ARG A 37 43.66 40.85 -22.11
CA ARG A 37 42.69 41.14 -21.03
C ARG A 37 41.33 40.46 -21.25
N LEU A 38 40.87 40.37 -22.49
CA LEU A 38 39.62 39.67 -22.81
C LEU A 38 39.76 38.15 -22.61
N GLN A 39 40.90 37.58 -22.99
CA GLN A 39 41.20 36.16 -22.79
C GLN A 39 41.29 35.80 -21.29
N GLU A 40 41.92 36.66 -20.48
CA GLU A 40 41.96 36.48 -19.01
C GLU A 40 40.54 36.47 -18.42
N ARG A 41 39.68 37.41 -18.83
CA ARG A 41 38.28 37.47 -18.37
C ARG A 41 37.49 36.25 -18.83
N ALA A 42 37.64 35.83 -20.08
CA ALA A 42 36.98 34.64 -20.61
C ALA A 42 37.45 33.37 -19.90
N ALA A 43 38.74 33.25 -19.58
CA ALA A 43 39.28 32.13 -18.82
C ALA A 43 38.67 32.08 -17.41
N GLN A 44 38.58 33.22 -16.72
CA GLN A 44 37.98 33.32 -15.38
C GLN A 44 36.48 32.97 -15.37
N THR A 45 35.73 33.38 -16.40
CA THR A 45 34.31 33.02 -16.51
C THR A 45 34.12 31.54 -16.79
N ASN A 46 34.99 30.95 -17.61
CA ASN A 46 34.91 29.52 -17.95
C ASN A 46 35.20 28.64 -16.74
N THR A 47 36.21 28.97 -15.92
CA THR A 47 36.51 28.20 -14.70
C THR A 47 35.35 28.30 -13.70
N ALA A 48 34.81 29.50 -13.49
CA ALA A 48 33.67 29.70 -12.58
C ALA A 48 32.39 28.94 -13.03
N GLN A 49 32.17 28.83 -14.35
CA GLN A 49 31.07 28.03 -14.91
C GLN A 49 31.29 26.53 -14.72
N LEU A 50 32.50 26.03 -15.00
CA LEU A 50 32.84 24.62 -14.82
C LEU A 50 32.71 24.19 -13.35
N GLU A 51 33.08 25.05 -12.42
CA GLU A 51 32.91 24.79 -10.98
C GLU A 51 31.46 24.80 -10.54
N SER A 52 30.67 25.79 -10.99
CA SER A 52 29.24 25.83 -10.70
C SER A 52 28.54 24.56 -11.18
N ASP A 53 28.87 24.10 -12.39
CA ASP A 53 28.36 22.85 -12.95
C ASP A 53 28.81 21.62 -12.15
N LEU A 54 30.06 21.60 -11.66
CA LEU A 54 30.55 20.52 -10.81
C LEU A 54 29.82 20.45 -9.46
N VAL A 55 29.56 21.61 -8.83
CA VAL A 55 28.80 21.71 -7.57
C VAL A 55 27.35 21.26 -7.78
N GLU A 56 26.71 21.68 -8.87
CA GLU A 56 25.35 21.27 -9.21
C GLU A 56 25.24 19.75 -9.45
N ARG A 57 26.20 19.17 -10.19
CA ARG A 57 26.29 17.71 -10.38
C ARG A 57 26.51 16.97 -9.06
N ALA A 58 27.34 17.51 -8.17
CA ALA A 58 27.57 16.94 -6.84
C ALA A 58 26.29 16.98 -5.98
N ASP A 59 25.60 18.13 -5.92
CA ASP A 59 24.31 18.29 -5.21
C ASP A 59 23.26 17.28 -5.70
N GLY A 60 23.10 17.16 -7.03
CA GLY A 60 22.20 16.17 -7.62
C GLY A 60 22.54 14.73 -7.25
N SER A 61 23.83 14.37 -7.22
CA SER A 61 24.27 13.02 -6.82
C SER A 61 24.06 12.74 -5.32
N ILE A 62 24.22 13.75 -4.45
CA ILE A 62 23.93 13.65 -3.02
C ILE A 62 22.43 13.44 -2.80
N LEU A 63 21.58 14.16 -3.54
CA LEU A 63 20.13 13.95 -3.50
C LEU A 63 19.74 12.55 -3.97
N ALA A 64 20.33 12.07 -5.07
CA ALA A 64 20.09 10.71 -5.57
C ALA A 64 20.52 9.65 -4.53
N TYR A 65 21.66 9.84 -3.87
CA TYR A 65 22.13 8.98 -2.80
C TYR A 65 21.16 8.97 -1.60
N LEU A 66 20.65 10.15 -1.22
CA LEU A 66 19.68 10.31 -0.15
C LEU A 66 18.37 9.56 -0.44
N VAL A 67 17.87 9.64 -1.67
CA VAL A 67 16.66 8.92 -2.09
C VAL A 67 16.89 7.40 -2.03
N ARG A 68 18.06 6.93 -2.50
CA ARG A 68 18.38 5.50 -2.57
C ARG A 68 18.65 4.87 -1.20
N ASN A 69 19.33 5.59 -0.32
CA ASN A 69 19.83 5.05 0.95
C ASN A 69 19.09 5.60 2.18
N ALA A 70 18.16 6.53 1.98
CA ALA A 70 17.43 7.25 3.03
C ALA A 70 18.31 7.96 4.07
N ARG A 71 19.59 8.19 3.75
CA ARG A 71 20.56 8.91 4.57
C ARG A 71 21.42 9.83 3.71
N LEU A 72 21.93 10.91 4.30
CA LEU A 72 22.96 11.71 3.62
C LEU A 72 24.29 10.92 3.63
N PRO A 73 25.11 11.03 2.58
CA PRO A 73 26.42 10.41 2.57
C PRO A 73 27.30 11.01 3.67
N CYS A 74 28.19 10.21 4.26
CA CYS A 74 29.15 10.76 5.23
C CYS A 74 30.30 11.47 4.48
N PRO A 75 30.82 12.60 4.99
CA PRO A 75 31.97 13.25 4.37
C PRO A 75 33.18 12.30 4.25
N SER A 76 34.02 12.51 3.25
CA SER A 76 35.30 11.80 3.15
C SER A 76 36.37 12.56 3.94
N PRO A 77 37.23 11.90 4.73
CA PRO A 77 38.28 12.58 5.49
C PRO A 77 39.45 13.00 4.60
N SER A 78 39.47 12.52 3.35
CA SER A 78 40.51 12.77 2.35
C SER A 78 39.92 12.80 0.93
N ASN A 79 40.74 13.09 -0.06
CA ASN A 79 40.33 13.12 -1.48
C ASN A 79 40.12 11.72 -2.08
N SER A 80 40.08 10.66 -1.25
CA SER A 80 39.92 9.26 -1.69
C SER A 80 38.56 8.99 -2.34
N GLY A 81 37.55 9.80 -2.02
CA GLY A 81 36.18 9.70 -2.53
C GLY A 81 35.29 8.68 -1.80
N LEU A 82 35.78 8.07 -0.72
CA LEU A 82 35.03 7.11 0.10
C LEU A 82 34.47 7.81 1.34
N GLU A 83 33.20 7.55 1.66
CA GLU A 83 32.56 8.09 2.87
C GLU A 83 33.22 7.56 4.16
N ASP A 84 33.38 8.42 5.17
CA ASP A 84 33.76 8.05 6.54
C ASP A 84 32.85 8.78 7.53
N CYS A 85 32.06 8.02 8.29
CA CYS A 85 31.10 8.59 9.24
C CYS A 85 31.73 9.06 10.56
N GLY A 86 33.06 9.14 10.64
CA GLY A 86 33.80 9.67 11.79
C GLY A 86 33.72 11.19 11.96
N SER A 87 33.47 11.96 10.89
CA SER A 87 33.47 13.43 10.94
C SER A 87 32.21 14.08 10.34
N GLY A 88 31.86 15.26 10.86
CA GLY A 88 30.74 16.09 10.40
C GLY A 88 31.00 16.90 9.12
N SER A 89 32.28 17.06 8.81
CA SER A 89 32.82 17.82 7.69
C SER A 89 33.97 17.06 7.04
N GLY A 90 34.21 17.32 5.78
CA GLY A 90 35.27 16.69 4.99
C GLY A 90 35.13 17.06 3.51
N TYR A 91 35.53 16.13 2.65
CA TYR A 91 35.41 16.23 1.20
C TYR A 91 34.16 15.49 0.71
N VAL A 92 33.68 15.85 -0.49
CA VAL A 92 32.59 15.12 -1.14
C VAL A 92 33.03 13.67 -1.41
N PRO A 93 32.28 12.65 -0.95
CA PRO A 93 32.60 11.24 -1.16
C PRO A 93 32.18 10.79 -2.57
N TRP A 94 32.86 11.35 -3.59
CA TRP A 94 32.49 11.26 -5.01
C TRP A 94 32.36 9.81 -5.52
N LYS A 95 33.15 8.85 -5.03
CA LYS A 95 33.01 7.44 -5.40
C LYS A 95 31.76 6.81 -4.79
N THR A 96 31.50 7.08 -3.52
CA THR A 96 30.32 6.54 -2.80
C THR A 96 29.01 7.04 -3.42
N ILE A 97 28.94 8.32 -3.81
CA ILE A 97 27.76 8.90 -4.45
C ILE A 97 27.69 8.61 -5.96
N GLY A 98 28.70 7.94 -6.54
CA GLY A 98 28.72 7.53 -7.94
C GLY A 98 28.97 8.66 -8.94
N LEU A 99 29.64 9.73 -8.52
CA LEU A 99 30.00 10.84 -9.39
C LEU A 99 31.23 10.44 -10.23
N PRO A 100 31.19 10.51 -11.58
CA PRO A 100 32.27 10.03 -12.44
C PRO A 100 33.50 10.95 -12.45
N ASP A 101 33.38 12.16 -11.89
CA ASP A 101 34.39 13.21 -11.97
C ASP A 101 35.22 13.26 -10.68
N ALA A 102 36.48 12.83 -10.77
CA ALA A 102 37.40 12.85 -9.63
C ALA A 102 37.78 14.27 -9.17
N SER A 103 37.56 15.31 -9.99
CA SER A 103 37.80 16.70 -9.58
C SER A 103 36.88 17.13 -8.44
N ALA A 104 35.72 16.47 -8.28
CA ALA A 104 34.83 16.69 -7.14
C ALA A 104 35.46 16.32 -5.78
N ALA A 105 36.57 15.59 -5.77
CA ALA A 105 37.34 15.33 -4.55
C ALA A 105 37.85 16.61 -3.88
N ALA A 106 37.96 17.71 -4.62
CA ALA A 106 38.37 19.01 -4.09
C ALA A 106 37.22 19.79 -3.42
N LEU A 107 35.97 19.37 -3.62
CA LEU A 107 34.80 20.02 -3.01
C LEU A 107 34.73 19.68 -1.53
N THR A 108 34.51 20.68 -0.69
CA THR A 108 34.26 20.47 0.73
C THR A 108 32.78 20.23 0.96
N TYR A 109 32.49 19.32 1.89
CA TYR A 109 31.16 18.87 2.23
C TYR A 109 31.00 18.85 3.74
N LYS A 110 29.90 19.43 4.23
CA LYS A 110 29.55 19.39 5.64
C LYS A 110 28.08 19.06 5.80
N VAL A 111 27.80 18.18 6.75
CA VAL A 111 26.43 17.80 7.10
C VAL A 111 26.06 18.50 8.40
N GLY A 112 24.93 19.19 8.39
CA GLY A 112 24.44 19.87 9.59
C GLY A 112 23.82 18.91 10.61
N GLY A 113 23.39 19.45 11.75
CA GLY A 113 22.69 18.69 12.78
C GLY A 113 23.56 17.68 13.55
N GLY A 114 24.88 17.80 13.51
CA GLY A 114 25.83 16.99 14.30
C GLY A 114 25.90 15.52 13.88
N GLY A 115 25.72 15.21 12.59
CA GLY A 115 25.76 13.83 12.10
C GLY A 115 24.48 13.03 12.22
N ARG A 116 23.44 13.57 12.87
CA ARG A 116 22.12 12.92 12.96
C ARG A 116 21.49 12.65 11.59
N HIS A 117 21.82 13.47 10.60
CA HIS A 117 21.35 13.31 9.23
C HIS A 117 22.14 12.27 8.41
N MET A 118 23.29 11.79 8.90
CA MET A 118 24.14 10.81 8.21
C MET A 118 23.81 9.37 8.57
N ARG A 119 23.23 9.15 9.76
CA ARG A 119 22.80 7.82 10.17
C ARG A 119 21.52 7.45 9.44
N GLU A 120 21.36 6.16 9.17
CA GLU A 120 20.07 5.62 8.81
C GLU A 120 19.06 6.08 9.86
N PRO A 121 17.87 6.59 9.46
CA PRO A 121 16.87 6.97 10.43
C PRO A 121 16.62 5.76 11.32
N GLU A 122 16.87 5.92 12.63
CA GLU A 122 16.42 4.89 13.57
C GLU A 122 14.92 4.72 13.36
N PRO A 123 14.41 3.47 13.38
CA PRO A 123 12.98 3.26 13.40
C PRO A 123 12.45 4.11 14.56
N VAL A 124 11.60 5.05 14.19
CA VAL A 124 11.21 6.10 15.11
C VAL A 124 10.19 5.50 16.07
N ASP A 125 10.70 4.90 17.14
CA ASP A 125 9.95 4.34 18.24
C ASP A 125 9.81 5.45 19.28
N VAL A 126 8.69 6.16 19.29
CA VAL A 126 8.42 7.14 20.35
C VAL A 126 7.03 6.88 20.93
N PHE A 127 7.02 6.06 21.97
CA PHE A 127 6.19 6.30 23.15
C PHE A 127 7.14 6.94 24.18
N GLU A 128 6.73 7.95 24.93
CA GLU A 128 5.79 7.85 26.03
C GLU A 128 5.38 9.26 26.49
N LEU A 129 4.15 9.44 26.97
CA LEU A 129 3.89 10.08 28.27
C LEU A 129 2.40 10.13 28.61
N GLU A 130 2.10 9.75 29.85
CA GLU A 130 0.90 10.13 30.57
C GLU A 130 0.66 11.64 30.42
N GLY A 131 -0.49 12.00 29.85
CA GLY A 131 -1.19 13.20 30.28
C GLY A 131 -1.34 14.35 29.30
N ARG A 132 -0.65 14.41 28.14
CA ARG A 132 -0.93 15.26 26.95
C ARG A 132 0.34 15.51 26.12
N SER A 133 0.76 14.54 25.34
CA SER A 133 1.66 14.78 24.20
C SER A 133 1.49 13.67 23.17
N PHE A 134 1.36 14.05 21.91
CA PHE A 134 1.05 13.19 20.78
C PHE A 134 2.33 12.59 20.19
N SER A 135 2.39 11.27 19.96
CA SER A 135 3.66 10.60 19.64
C SER A 135 3.54 9.47 18.61
N SER A 136 4.25 9.70 17.49
CA SER A 136 4.94 8.90 16.45
C SER A 136 4.36 7.67 15.69
N VAL A 137 4.50 7.72 14.35
CA VAL A 137 4.11 6.64 13.43
C VAL A 137 5.26 5.66 13.37
N GLN A 138 5.05 4.45 13.89
CA GLN A 138 6.00 3.37 13.73
C GLN A 138 5.84 2.76 12.32
N PHE A 139 6.63 3.22 11.36
CA PHE A 139 6.73 2.57 10.05
C PHE A 139 7.60 1.31 10.16
N SER A 140 7.13 0.30 10.89
CA SER A 140 7.83 -0.98 11.01
C SER A 140 7.70 -1.75 9.70
N GLY A 141 8.83 -1.92 9.00
CA GLY A 141 8.90 -2.55 7.67
C GLY A 141 8.60 -1.63 6.48
N GLY A 142 8.52 -0.31 6.71
CA GLY A 142 8.23 0.68 5.67
C GLY A 142 9.45 1.16 4.88
N ASP A 143 9.18 1.74 3.71
CA ASP A 143 10.17 2.39 2.85
C ASP A 143 11.01 3.41 3.65
N LYS A 144 12.33 3.20 3.71
CA LYS A 144 13.25 4.01 4.54
C LYS A 144 13.16 5.51 4.22
N ILE A 145 12.80 5.86 2.98
CA ILE A 145 12.60 7.24 2.55
C ILE A 145 11.42 7.92 3.25
N ILE A 146 10.37 7.19 3.60
CA ILE A 146 9.21 7.74 4.32
C ILE A 146 9.61 8.10 5.76
N GLN A 147 10.38 7.22 6.41
CA GLN A 147 10.94 7.49 7.74
C GLN A 147 11.85 8.71 7.70
N ARG A 148 12.68 8.83 6.65
CA ARG A 148 13.54 9.99 6.48
C ARG A 148 12.75 11.28 6.24
N CYS A 149 11.72 11.22 5.40
CA CYS A 149 10.81 12.34 5.23
C CYS A 149 10.21 12.73 6.57
N ALA A 150 9.61 11.81 7.32
CA ALA A 150 9.04 12.09 8.64
C ALA A 150 10.05 12.75 9.61
N ALA A 151 11.31 12.31 9.62
CA ALA A 151 12.38 12.94 10.39
C ALA A 151 12.67 14.39 9.95
N LEU A 152 12.75 14.64 8.63
CA LEU A 152 12.93 15.98 8.06
C LEU A 152 11.77 16.91 8.42
N GLY A 153 10.54 16.40 8.44
CA GLY A 153 9.34 17.17 8.78
C GLY A 153 9.36 17.70 10.20
N ARG A 154 9.93 16.94 11.15
CA ARG A 154 10.10 17.39 12.55
C ARG A 154 11.16 18.48 12.66
N SER A 155 12.27 18.36 11.93
CA SER A 155 13.31 19.39 11.93
C SER A 155 12.89 20.68 11.22
N ASN A 156 11.88 20.65 10.36
CA ASN A 156 11.35 21.85 9.71
C ASN A 156 10.63 22.80 10.69
N ALA A 157 10.23 22.33 11.87
CA ALA A 157 9.59 23.19 12.87
C ALA A 157 10.58 24.18 13.54
N SER A 158 11.89 23.98 13.38
CA SER A 158 12.93 24.95 13.75
C SER A 158 13.66 25.43 12.49
N ASP A 159 13.15 26.51 11.93
CA ASP A 159 13.21 26.95 10.52
C ASP A 159 14.59 27.30 9.90
N ALA A 160 15.71 26.81 10.44
CA ALA A 160 17.04 27.16 9.92
C ALA A 160 18.11 26.05 10.02
N SER A 161 17.72 24.81 10.34
CA SER A 161 18.72 23.74 10.38
C SER A 161 19.23 23.42 8.96
N ILE A 162 20.48 23.82 8.69
CA ILE A 162 21.22 23.42 7.49
C ILE A 162 21.30 21.89 7.51
N ALA A 163 20.87 21.23 6.44
CA ALA A 163 20.97 19.79 6.30
C ALA A 163 22.36 19.41 5.77
N TYR A 164 22.81 20.09 4.72
CA TYR A 164 24.20 20.02 4.27
C TYR A 164 24.60 21.25 3.46
N GLU A 165 25.91 21.44 3.33
CA GLU A 165 26.54 22.45 2.50
C GLU A 165 27.70 21.85 1.68
N ILE A 166 27.86 22.35 0.46
CA ILE A 166 28.94 22.01 -0.48
C ILE A 166 29.62 23.31 -0.88
N HIS A 167 30.94 23.38 -0.77
CA HIS A 167 31.72 24.56 -1.17
C HIS A 167 32.86 24.20 -2.13
N SER A 168 33.08 25.03 -3.15
CA SER A 168 34.25 24.96 -4.03
C SER A 168 35.47 25.62 -3.36
N PRO A 169 36.69 25.05 -3.47
CA PRO A 169 37.89 25.58 -2.83
C PRO A 169 38.41 26.89 -3.42
N LEU A 170 37.95 27.32 -4.61
CA LEU A 170 38.54 28.44 -5.36
C LEU A 170 38.39 29.85 -4.76
N LYS A 171 37.94 29.97 -3.50
CA LYS A 171 37.92 31.27 -2.79
C LYS A 171 38.22 31.23 -1.29
N SER A 172 38.64 30.10 -0.75
CA SER A 172 38.92 29.98 0.68
C SER A 172 40.34 29.47 0.92
N ASP A 173 41.28 30.39 1.09
CA ASP A 173 42.58 30.11 1.74
C ASP A 173 42.44 29.74 3.23
N GLN A 174 41.20 29.57 3.74
CA GLN A 174 40.94 29.15 5.11
C GLN A 174 40.75 27.64 5.20
N ASP A 175 41.42 27.05 6.20
CA ASP A 175 41.31 25.64 6.57
C ASP A 175 39.85 25.17 6.61
N PRO A 176 39.52 24.00 6.04
CA PRO A 176 38.14 23.48 5.98
C PRO A 176 37.53 23.20 7.36
N ALA A 177 38.35 23.17 8.42
CA ALA A 177 37.92 22.96 9.80
C ALA A 177 37.41 24.23 10.50
N SER A 178 37.71 25.42 9.98
CA SER A 178 37.44 26.72 10.63
C SER A 178 36.60 27.69 9.79
N ALA A 179 36.08 27.26 8.64
CA ALA A 179 35.19 28.07 7.82
C ALA A 179 33.89 28.42 8.59
N GLU A 180 33.73 29.69 8.94
CA GLU A 180 32.46 30.27 9.38
C GLU A 180 31.39 30.10 8.29
N PRO A 181 30.10 30.00 8.65
CA PRO A 181 29.01 29.87 7.68
C PRO A 181 29.07 31.01 6.66
N ALA A 182 29.21 30.62 5.39
CA ALA A 182 29.68 31.46 4.31
C ALA A 182 28.91 32.78 4.17
N SER A 183 29.67 33.86 3.98
CA SER A 183 29.16 35.07 3.32
C SER A 183 28.64 34.73 1.92
N ASN A 184 27.63 35.46 1.42
CA ASN A 184 26.85 35.23 0.19
C ASN A 184 27.64 35.18 -1.16
N SER A 185 28.96 34.96 -1.15
CA SER A 185 29.86 35.10 -2.30
C SER A 185 30.66 33.83 -2.66
N ALA A 186 30.46 32.71 -1.96
CA ALA A 186 31.10 31.44 -2.30
C ALA A 186 30.26 30.66 -3.32
N ILE A 187 30.91 30.06 -4.32
CA ILE A 187 30.28 29.11 -5.24
C ILE A 187 30.02 27.83 -4.43
N GLY A 188 28.77 27.61 -4.07
CA GLY A 188 28.37 26.50 -3.21
C GLY A 188 26.87 26.26 -3.23
N ALA A 189 26.48 25.09 -2.73
CA ALA A 189 25.09 24.69 -2.55
C ALA A 189 24.81 24.48 -1.06
N VAL A 190 23.84 25.21 -0.52
CA VAL A 190 23.38 25.05 0.87
C VAL A 190 21.95 24.53 0.82
N ARG A 191 21.71 23.37 1.43
CA ARG A 191 20.38 22.75 1.52
C ARG A 191 19.93 22.77 2.97
N THR A 192 18.81 23.42 3.25
CA THR A 192 18.13 23.34 4.55
C THR A 192 17.27 22.08 4.62
N ALA A 193 16.88 21.67 5.83
CA ALA A 193 15.91 20.58 6.01
C ALA A 193 14.58 20.86 5.27
N SER A 194 14.13 22.12 5.27
CA SER A 194 12.90 22.55 4.59
C SER A 194 13.03 22.45 3.06
N ASN A 195 14.17 22.84 2.50
CA ASN A 195 14.45 22.70 1.08
C ASN A 195 14.50 21.22 0.65
N LEU A 196 15.11 20.35 1.48
CA LEU A 196 15.11 18.91 1.22
C LEU A 196 13.71 18.31 1.30
N TRP A 197 12.91 18.71 2.29
CA TRP A 197 11.53 18.25 2.41
C TRP A 197 10.68 18.60 1.18
N GLN A 198 10.83 19.82 0.65
CA GLN A 198 10.15 20.25 -0.57
C GLN A 198 10.67 19.50 -1.80
N THR A 199 11.99 19.41 -1.97
CA THR A 199 12.64 18.76 -3.12
C THR A 199 12.30 17.27 -3.21
N LEU A 200 12.27 16.57 -2.07
CA LEU A 200 11.89 15.16 -1.98
C LEU A 200 10.37 14.93 -2.05
N HIS A 201 9.57 16.00 -2.16
CA HIS A 201 8.10 15.92 -2.15
C HIS A 201 7.57 15.14 -0.92
N CYS A 202 8.24 15.30 0.22
CA CYS A 202 7.95 14.51 1.42
C CYS A 202 6.50 14.65 1.90
N GLY A 203 5.87 15.82 1.70
CA GLY A 203 4.46 16.03 2.02
C GLY A 203 3.51 15.12 1.24
N ALA A 204 3.79 14.86 -0.04
CA ALA A 204 2.98 13.95 -0.86
C ALA A 204 3.21 12.48 -0.45
N LEU A 205 4.47 12.09 -0.22
CA LEU A 205 4.82 10.73 0.20
C LEU A 205 4.18 10.39 1.55
N VAL A 206 4.40 11.23 2.57
CA VAL A 206 3.81 11.04 3.91
C VAL A 206 2.29 11.12 3.84
N GLY A 207 1.72 12.05 3.07
CA GLY A 207 0.28 12.17 2.88
C GLY A 207 -0.36 10.94 2.22
N SER A 208 0.28 10.36 1.20
CA SER A 208 -0.21 9.15 0.53
C SER A 208 -0.15 7.92 1.45
N ALA A 209 0.94 7.76 2.20
CA ALA A 209 1.10 6.68 3.17
C ALA A 209 0.05 6.77 4.28
N ALA A 210 -0.15 7.97 4.85
CA ALA A 210 -1.18 8.22 5.86
C ALA A 210 -2.59 7.91 5.34
N ARG A 211 -2.92 8.31 4.11
CA ARG A 211 -4.22 7.99 3.49
C ARG A 211 -4.40 6.49 3.28
N ALA A 212 -3.38 5.78 2.81
CA ALA A 212 -3.42 4.33 2.61
C ALA A 212 -3.66 3.57 3.92
N HIS A 213 -3.03 4.00 5.02
CA HIS A 213 -3.30 3.42 6.34
C HIS A 213 -4.74 3.68 6.78
N LYS A 214 -5.27 4.89 6.57
CA LYS A 214 -6.67 5.22 6.89
C LYS A 214 -7.66 4.39 6.08
N THR A 215 -7.45 4.25 4.76
CA THR A 215 -8.33 3.44 3.92
C THR A 215 -8.29 1.98 4.32
N THR A 216 -7.12 1.45 4.67
CA THR A 216 -6.97 0.06 5.12
C THR A 216 -7.67 -0.17 6.48
N ALA A 217 -7.55 0.77 7.41
CA ALA A 217 -8.23 0.69 8.71
C ALA A 217 -9.76 0.75 8.57
N VAL A 218 -10.27 1.65 7.74
CA VAL A 218 -11.71 1.75 7.45
C VAL A 218 -12.20 0.48 6.73
N ALA A 219 -11.44 -0.06 5.77
CA ALA A 219 -11.79 -1.31 5.10
C ALA A 219 -11.83 -2.49 6.09
N ALA A 220 -10.85 -2.59 6.99
CA ALA A 220 -10.84 -3.62 8.04
C ALA A 220 -12.07 -3.51 8.96
N GLN A 221 -12.48 -2.28 9.32
CA GLN A 221 -13.69 -2.06 10.09
C GLN A 221 -14.96 -2.48 9.33
N MET A 222 -15.06 -2.15 8.03
CA MET A 222 -16.18 -2.59 7.20
C MET A 222 -16.24 -4.11 7.05
N MET A 223 -15.10 -4.78 6.90
CA MET A 223 -15.02 -6.24 6.85
C MET A 223 -15.50 -6.87 8.16
N HIS A 224 -15.14 -6.30 9.31
CA HIS A 224 -15.62 -6.76 10.61
C HIS A 224 -17.14 -6.64 10.72
N ILE A 225 -17.72 -5.49 10.36
CA ILE A 225 -19.18 -5.29 10.38
C ILE A 225 -19.89 -6.24 9.39
N ALA A 226 -19.32 -6.47 8.21
CA ALA A 226 -19.89 -7.41 7.26
C ALA A 226 -19.85 -8.86 7.78
N ALA A 227 -18.76 -9.25 8.46
CA ALA A 227 -18.62 -10.58 9.06
C ALA A 227 -19.66 -10.81 10.16
N THR A 228 -19.90 -9.81 11.03
CA THR A 228 -20.93 -9.91 12.08
C THR A 228 -22.34 -10.03 11.47
N GLN A 229 -22.67 -9.24 10.43
CA GLN A 229 -23.94 -9.36 9.73
C GLN A 229 -24.13 -10.74 9.05
N GLN A 230 -23.07 -11.29 8.46
CA GLN A 230 -23.13 -12.64 7.88
C GLN A 230 -23.34 -13.73 8.93
N ARG A 231 -22.88 -13.53 10.17
CA ARG A 231 -23.12 -14.43 11.30
C ARG A 231 -24.58 -14.39 11.73
N GLU A 232 -25.14 -13.19 11.92
CA GLU A 232 -26.57 -13.03 12.26
C GLU A 232 -27.48 -13.65 11.19
N MET A 233 -27.19 -13.41 9.91
CA MET A 233 -27.97 -14.01 8.81
C MET A 233 -27.86 -15.55 8.76
N ALA A 234 -26.73 -16.12 9.18
CA ALA A 234 -26.57 -17.58 9.26
C ALA A 234 -27.38 -18.17 10.41
N GLU A 235 -27.43 -17.48 11.55
CA GLU A 235 -28.24 -17.89 12.71
C GLU A 235 -29.73 -17.86 12.38
N ILE A 236 -30.23 -16.78 11.77
CA ILE A 236 -31.62 -16.66 11.32
C ILE A 236 -31.97 -17.75 10.30
N ARG A 237 -31.05 -18.06 9.35
CA ARG A 237 -31.28 -19.16 8.39
C ARG A 237 -31.33 -20.53 9.07
N ASN A 238 -30.56 -20.75 10.12
CA ASN A 238 -30.58 -22.01 10.87
C ASN A 238 -31.90 -22.16 11.63
N GLU A 239 -32.38 -21.09 12.27
CA GLU A 239 -33.71 -21.08 12.92
C GLU A 239 -34.83 -21.33 11.90
N ALA A 240 -34.76 -20.69 10.73
CA ALA A 240 -35.71 -20.92 9.65
C ALA A 240 -35.68 -22.39 9.16
N ALA A 241 -34.50 -22.99 9.01
CA ALA A 241 -34.35 -24.38 8.61
C ALA A 241 -34.96 -25.36 9.63
N ILE A 242 -34.77 -25.12 10.93
CA ILE A 242 -35.38 -25.90 12.01
C ILE A 242 -36.91 -25.76 11.98
N SER A 243 -37.44 -24.55 11.78
CA SER A 243 -38.88 -24.37 11.68
C SER A 243 -39.46 -25.14 10.48
N ALA A 244 -38.77 -25.14 9.33
CA ALA A 244 -39.20 -25.87 8.14
C ALA A 244 -39.21 -27.39 8.35
N THR A 245 -38.25 -27.96 9.08
CA THR A 245 -38.26 -29.40 9.43
C THR A 245 -39.37 -29.73 10.41
N VAL A 246 -39.67 -28.86 11.39
CA VAL A 246 -40.81 -29.02 12.29
C VAL A 246 -42.13 -29.01 11.52
N TYR A 247 -42.32 -28.08 10.57
CA TYR A 247 -43.51 -28.05 9.72
C TYR A 247 -43.63 -29.31 8.85
N ALA A 248 -42.53 -29.83 8.31
CA ALA A 248 -42.53 -31.07 7.56
C ALA A 248 -42.93 -32.27 8.43
N GLY A 249 -42.45 -32.33 9.68
CA GLY A 249 -42.84 -33.32 10.68
C GLY A 249 -44.32 -33.22 11.06
N LEU A 250 -44.86 -32.01 11.23
CA LEU A 250 -46.27 -31.78 11.54
C LEU A 250 -47.19 -32.20 10.38
N ASN A 251 -46.77 -31.96 9.13
CA ASN A 251 -47.48 -32.44 7.95
C ASN A 251 -47.48 -33.97 7.85
N LEU A 252 -46.35 -34.61 8.21
CA LEU A 252 -46.27 -36.07 8.30
C LEU A 252 -47.19 -36.61 9.40
N ALA A 253 -47.18 -36.00 10.60
CA ALA A 253 -48.02 -36.37 11.74
C ALA A 253 -49.52 -36.24 11.43
N THR A 254 -49.91 -35.15 10.75
CA THR A 254 -51.30 -34.96 10.32
C THR A 254 -51.71 -35.96 9.24
N GLN A 255 -50.80 -36.39 8.36
CA GLN A 255 -51.05 -37.51 7.43
C GLN A 255 -51.21 -38.84 8.16
N THR A 256 -50.40 -39.16 9.18
CA THR A 256 -50.55 -40.38 9.97
C THR A 256 -51.83 -40.39 10.80
N LEU A 257 -52.26 -39.24 11.35
CA LEU A 257 -53.56 -39.15 12.05
C LEU A 257 -54.76 -39.39 11.12
N ARG A 258 -54.62 -39.24 9.80
CA ARG A 258 -55.65 -39.59 8.81
C ARG A 258 -55.67 -41.08 8.43
N MET A 259 -54.66 -41.87 8.85
CA MET A 259 -54.59 -43.31 8.59
C MET A 259 -55.79 -44.09 9.16
N PRO A 260 -56.25 -43.90 10.41
CA PRO A 260 -57.39 -44.66 10.93
C PRO A 260 -58.65 -44.52 10.06
N ALA A 261 -58.90 -43.36 9.45
CA ALA A 261 -60.01 -43.19 8.51
C ALA A 261 -59.83 -44.05 7.23
N LYS A 262 -58.59 -44.21 6.76
CA LYS A 262 -58.27 -45.10 5.62
C LYS A 262 -58.39 -46.58 5.98
N PHE A 263 -57.97 -46.97 7.19
CA PHE A 263 -58.16 -48.33 7.71
C PHE A 263 -59.66 -48.69 7.78
N ILE A 264 -60.48 -47.80 8.35
CA ILE A 264 -61.93 -48.00 8.45
C ILE A 264 -62.57 -48.10 7.05
N ALA A 265 -62.13 -47.30 6.08
CA ALA A 265 -62.63 -47.36 4.71
C ALA A 265 -62.22 -48.65 3.96
N ALA A 266 -61.03 -49.20 4.26
CA ALA A 266 -60.53 -50.44 3.67
C ALA A 266 -61.14 -51.70 4.32
N ASP A 267 -61.45 -51.67 5.62
CA ASP A 267 -62.01 -52.81 6.34
C ASP A 267 -63.49 -53.05 6.02
N MET A 268 -64.29 -52.00 5.78
CA MET A 268 -65.71 -52.13 5.45
C MET A 268 -66.01 -53.12 4.30
N PRO A 269 -65.34 -53.08 3.13
CA PRO A 269 -65.54 -54.08 2.08
C PRO A 269 -65.01 -55.48 2.43
N CYS A 270 -63.95 -55.58 3.26
CA CYS A 270 -63.40 -56.87 3.69
C CYS A 270 -64.30 -57.59 4.72
N VAL A 271 -64.95 -56.85 5.62
CA VAL A 271 -65.94 -57.40 6.56
C VAL A 271 -67.20 -57.88 5.82
N ASN A 272 -67.66 -57.12 4.82
CA ASN A 272 -68.75 -57.54 3.94
C ASN A 272 -68.39 -58.77 3.08
N LEU A 273 -67.12 -58.93 2.72
CA LEU A 273 -66.64 -60.14 2.06
C LEU A 273 -66.71 -61.35 3.00
N GLN A 274 -66.30 -61.20 4.26
CA GLN A 274 -66.33 -62.29 5.23
C GLN A 274 -67.75 -62.81 5.48
N SER A 275 -68.73 -61.90 5.65
CA SER A 275 -70.14 -62.30 5.83
C SER A 275 -70.70 -62.99 4.58
N ALA A 276 -70.37 -62.48 3.38
CA ALA A 276 -70.81 -63.11 2.13
C ALA A 276 -70.14 -64.47 1.86
N VAL A 277 -68.88 -64.66 2.27
CA VAL A 277 -68.19 -65.98 2.21
C VAL A 277 -68.83 -66.97 3.17
N THR A 278 -69.23 -66.55 4.38
CA THR A 278 -69.91 -67.44 5.34
C THR A 278 -71.29 -67.87 4.84
N ASP A 279 -72.04 -66.97 4.20
CA ASP A 279 -73.35 -67.31 3.61
C ASP A 279 -73.21 -68.22 2.39
N ALA A 280 -72.18 -68.02 1.56
CA ALA A 280 -71.86 -68.91 0.45
C ALA A 280 -71.43 -70.31 0.91
N ALA A 281 -70.63 -70.41 1.98
CA ALA A 281 -70.21 -71.67 2.57
C ALA A 281 -71.38 -72.45 3.22
N ALA A 282 -72.42 -71.74 3.69
CA ALA A 282 -73.66 -72.33 4.19
C ALA A 282 -74.58 -72.86 3.06
N GLY A 283 -74.24 -72.63 1.78
CA GLY A 283 -74.99 -73.13 0.63
C GLY A 283 -76.26 -72.35 0.30
N THR A 284 -76.46 -71.17 0.89
CA THR A 284 -77.66 -70.34 0.71
C THR A 284 -77.48 -69.20 -0.29
N ALA A 285 -76.38 -69.18 -1.05
CA ALA A 285 -76.05 -68.05 -1.92
C ALA A 285 -76.76 -68.10 -3.29
N ASP A 286 -77.40 -66.99 -3.64
CA ASP A 286 -78.00 -66.77 -4.97
C ASP A 286 -76.93 -66.40 -6.03
N GLU A 287 -77.20 -66.61 -7.31
CA GLU A 287 -76.27 -66.33 -8.43
C GLU A 287 -75.81 -64.85 -8.45
N LEU A 288 -76.67 -63.93 -8.01
CA LEU A 288 -76.35 -62.51 -7.83
C LEU A 288 -75.33 -62.27 -6.70
N GLN A 289 -75.32 -63.10 -5.66
CA GLN A 289 -74.38 -62.98 -4.54
C GLN A 289 -72.97 -63.44 -4.92
N VAL A 290 -72.84 -64.39 -5.84
CA VAL A 290 -71.52 -64.87 -6.33
C VAL A 290 -70.78 -63.76 -7.09
N THR A 291 -71.48 -62.96 -7.90
CA THR A 291 -70.86 -61.82 -8.61
C THR A 291 -70.53 -60.66 -7.65
N ALA A 292 -71.36 -60.42 -6.63
CA ALA A 292 -71.06 -59.46 -5.57
C ALA A 292 -69.80 -59.85 -4.76
N LEU A 293 -69.59 -61.15 -4.52
CA LEU A 293 -68.42 -61.69 -3.84
C LEU A 293 -67.12 -61.39 -4.59
N ALA A 294 -67.12 -61.61 -5.92
CA ALA A 294 -65.96 -61.35 -6.77
C ALA A 294 -65.58 -59.86 -6.77
N ASN A 295 -66.56 -58.96 -6.85
CA ASN A 295 -66.32 -57.53 -6.77
C ASN A 295 -65.80 -57.10 -5.39
N ALA A 296 -66.39 -57.61 -4.30
CA ALA A 296 -65.96 -57.32 -2.94
C ALA A 296 -64.51 -57.78 -2.67
N ALA A 297 -64.09 -58.92 -3.24
CA ALA A 297 -62.72 -59.42 -3.12
C ALA A 297 -61.71 -58.50 -3.82
N ILE A 298 -62.05 -58.01 -5.00
CA ILE A 298 -61.22 -57.06 -5.77
C ILE A 298 -61.09 -55.73 -5.00
N PHE A 299 -62.18 -55.19 -4.46
CA PHE A 299 -62.15 -53.95 -3.69
C PHE A 299 -61.38 -54.08 -2.37
N CYS A 300 -61.54 -55.21 -1.65
CA CYS A 300 -60.76 -55.51 -0.45
C CYS A 300 -59.25 -55.62 -0.77
N GLY A 301 -58.89 -56.36 -1.83
CA GLY A 301 -57.50 -56.48 -2.27
C GLY A 301 -56.88 -55.14 -2.68
N ALA A 302 -57.61 -54.32 -3.44
CA ALA A 302 -57.15 -52.99 -3.85
C ALA A 302 -56.96 -52.04 -2.65
N GLY A 303 -57.86 -52.10 -1.65
CA GLY A 303 -57.76 -51.31 -0.42
C GLY A 303 -56.52 -51.65 0.42
N VAL A 304 -56.20 -52.94 0.57
CA VAL A 304 -55.01 -53.40 1.28
C VAL A 304 -53.72 -52.99 0.55
N VAL A 305 -53.70 -53.08 -0.79
CA VAL A 305 -52.53 -52.66 -1.59
C VAL A 305 -52.32 -51.14 -1.49
N ASP A 306 -53.37 -50.32 -1.60
CA ASP A 306 -53.25 -48.85 -1.44
C ASP A 306 -52.73 -48.50 -0.04
N LEU A 307 -53.25 -49.16 1.00
CA LEU A 307 -52.77 -49.00 2.37
C LEU A 307 -51.28 -49.34 2.51
N LEU A 308 -50.84 -50.49 2.00
CA LEU A 308 -49.43 -50.92 2.06
C LEU A 308 -48.50 -49.96 1.31
N VAL A 309 -48.92 -49.47 0.14
CA VAL A 309 -48.19 -48.45 -0.63
C VAL A 309 -48.10 -47.14 0.16
N HIS A 310 -49.19 -46.72 0.81
CA HIS A 310 -49.21 -45.51 1.63
C HIS A 310 -48.33 -45.63 2.88
N VAL A 311 -48.38 -46.76 3.58
CA VAL A 311 -47.51 -47.08 4.73
C VAL A 311 -46.04 -47.07 4.28
N GLY A 312 -45.72 -47.76 3.19
CA GLY A 312 -44.36 -47.81 2.64
C GLY A 312 -43.84 -46.43 2.26
N TYR A 313 -44.68 -45.61 1.63
CA TYR A 313 -44.34 -44.21 1.31
C TYR A 313 -44.07 -43.38 2.57
N LEU A 314 -44.90 -43.50 3.61
CA LEU A 314 -44.72 -42.78 4.88
C LEU A 314 -43.43 -43.19 5.61
N VAL A 315 -43.12 -44.49 5.67
CA VAL A 315 -41.89 -45.01 6.31
C VAL A 315 -40.65 -44.54 5.55
N ASN A 316 -40.66 -44.65 4.22
CA ASN A 316 -39.54 -44.18 3.40
C ASN A 316 -39.32 -42.66 3.57
N ARG A 317 -40.41 -41.89 3.62
CA ARG A 317 -40.34 -40.43 3.84
C ARG A 317 -39.83 -40.08 5.24
N ALA A 318 -40.19 -40.84 6.27
CA ALA A 318 -39.69 -40.66 7.62
C ALA A 318 -38.18 -40.94 7.70
N LEU A 319 -37.69 -42.03 7.09
CA LEU A 319 -36.26 -42.37 7.01
C LEU A 319 -35.44 -41.30 6.27
N LEU A 320 -35.96 -40.78 5.15
CA LEU A 320 -35.31 -39.71 4.41
C LEU A 320 -35.28 -38.39 5.21
N LEU A 321 -36.32 -38.10 5.98
CA LEU A 321 -36.36 -36.94 6.88
C LEU A 321 -35.30 -37.05 7.98
N ASP A 322 -35.15 -38.23 8.59
CA ASP A 322 -34.20 -38.43 9.69
C ASP A 322 -32.74 -38.25 9.22
N MET A 323 -32.38 -38.88 8.09
CA MET A 323 -31.07 -38.67 7.45
C MET A 323 -30.83 -37.22 7.04
N ALA A 324 -31.87 -36.52 6.56
CA ALA A 324 -31.76 -35.12 6.19
C ALA A 324 -31.52 -34.23 7.40
N VAL A 325 -32.21 -34.49 8.52
CA VAL A 325 -32.05 -33.74 9.78
C VAL A 325 -30.65 -33.95 10.35
N GLU A 326 -30.15 -35.18 10.40
CA GLU A 326 -28.81 -35.48 10.92
C GLU A 326 -27.71 -34.81 10.08
N LYS A 327 -27.84 -34.87 8.74
CA LYS A 327 -26.87 -34.23 7.84
C LYS A 327 -26.91 -32.70 7.91
N LEU A 328 -28.09 -32.11 8.05
CA LEU A 328 -28.27 -30.66 8.20
C LEU A 328 -27.71 -30.16 9.53
N THR A 329 -27.99 -30.86 10.63
CA THR A 329 -27.52 -30.49 11.97
C THR A 329 -26.00 -30.60 12.09
N GLY A 330 -25.39 -31.69 11.60
CA GLY A 330 -23.94 -31.87 11.60
C GLY A 330 -23.20 -30.85 10.74
N SER A 331 -23.66 -30.62 9.50
CA SER A 331 -23.00 -29.67 8.59
C SER A 331 -23.14 -28.22 9.06
N ASN A 332 -24.30 -27.84 9.61
CA ASN A 332 -24.50 -26.48 10.11
C ASN A 332 -23.69 -26.21 11.37
N ALA A 333 -23.54 -27.18 12.26
CA ALA A 333 -22.74 -27.02 13.48
C ALA A 333 -21.27 -26.71 13.15
N VAL A 334 -20.66 -27.47 12.23
CA VAL A 334 -19.27 -27.24 11.80
C VAL A 334 -19.11 -25.90 11.08
N ALA A 335 -20.05 -25.55 10.19
CA ALA A 335 -20.02 -24.27 9.47
C ALA A 335 -20.19 -23.06 10.42
N LEU A 336 -21.05 -23.18 11.43
CA LEU A 336 -21.22 -22.15 12.46
C LEU A 336 -19.98 -22.03 13.33
N GLN A 337 -19.36 -23.14 13.72
CA GLN A 337 -18.14 -23.14 14.52
C GLN A 337 -16.98 -22.45 13.78
N GLY A 338 -16.77 -22.79 12.51
CA GLY A 338 -15.75 -22.14 11.69
C GLY A 338 -15.96 -20.62 11.56
N ARG A 339 -17.22 -20.17 11.45
CA ARG A 339 -17.55 -18.74 11.43
C ARG A 339 -17.33 -18.06 12.79
N ARG A 340 -17.56 -18.75 13.91
CA ARG A 340 -17.25 -18.22 15.25
C ARG A 340 -15.76 -18.02 15.43
N ASP A 341 -14.96 -19.01 15.06
CA ASP A 341 -13.50 -18.94 15.17
C ASP A 341 -12.91 -17.80 14.31
N GLU A 342 -13.49 -17.55 13.14
CA GLU A 342 -13.10 -16.43 12.27
C GLU A 342 -13.50 -15.08 12.87
N ASP A 343 -14.69 -14.96 13.45
CA ASP A 343 -15.15 -13.76 14.15
C ASP A 343 -14.33 -13.46 15.42
N ASP A 344 -13.94 -14.49 16.18
CA ASP A 344 -13.05 -14.34 17.34
C ASP A 344 -11.65 -13.87 16.91
N ARG A 345 -11.15 -14.36 15.78
CA ARG A 345 -9.90 -13.85 15.18
C ARG A 345 -10.03 -12.40 14.72
N LEU A 346 -11.12 -12.05 14.04
CA LEU A 346 -11.35 -10.69 13.53
C LEU A 346 -11.59 -9.69 14.66
N SER A 347 -12.35 -10.06 15.69
CA SER A 347 -12.61 -9.22 16.87
C SER A 347 -11.35 -8.99 17.71
N ALA A 348 -10.41 -9.94 17.75
CA ALA A 348 -9.10 -9.75 18.34
C ALA A 348 -8.16 -8.86 17.50
N LEU A 349 -8.37 -8.81 16.18
CA LEU A 349 -7.53 -8.05 15.23
C LEU A 349 -8.00 -6.61 15.05
N ALA A 350 -9.32 -6.39 15.01
CA ALA A 350 -9.96 -5.10 14.78
C ALA A 350 -9.49 -3.98 15.74
N PRO A 351 -9.45 -4.15 17.08
CA PRO A 351 -8.94 -3.13 17.98
C PRO A 351 -7.46 -2.84 17.72
N ARG A 352 -6.63 -3.86 17.47
CA ARG A 352 -5.20 -3.67 17.17
C ARG A 352 -4.97 -2.86 15.89
N VAL A 353 -5.78 -3.09 14.86
CA VAL A 353 -5.72 -2.31 13.61
C VAL A 353 -6.23 -0.89 13.83
N ARG A 354 -7.32 -0.72 14.59
CA ARG A 354 -7.89 0.59 14.91
C ARG A 354 -6.94 1.42 15.75
N ASP A 355 -6.29 0.83 16.75
CA ASP A 355 -5.36 1.51 17.63
C ASP A 355 -4.12 1.97 16.84
N ARG A 356 -3.53 1.10 16.00
CA ARG A 356 -2.46 1.49 15.07
C ARG A 356 -2.88 2.60 14.09
N ALA A 357 -4.11 2.57 13.60
CA ALA A 357 -4.62 3.56 12.66
C ALA A 357 -4.86 4.92 13.33
N ASN A 358 -5.42 4.93 14.54
CA ASN A 358 -5.65 6.14 15.32
C ASN A 358 -4.34 6.78 15.77
N GLU A 359 -3.35 5.96 16.17
CA GLU A 359 -1.97 6.41 16.37
C GLU A 359 -1.48 7.14 15.12
N SER A 360 -1.57 6.51 13.94
CA SER A 360 -1.08 7.12 12.69
C SER A 360 -1.78 8.43 12.29
N LEU A 361 -3.07 8.58 12.60
CA LEU A 361 -3.90 9.75 12.25
C LEU A 361 -3.52 10.99 13.04
N VAL A 362 -3.29 10.82 14.34
CA VAL A 362 -2.97 11.91 15.26
C VAL A 362 -1.58 12.48 14.98
N GLN A 363 -0.72 11.71 14.34
CA GLN A 363 0.67 12.08 14.04
C GLN A 363 0.85 12.67 12.64
N GLY A 364 -0.05 12.36 11.71
CA GLY A 364 -0.05 12.94 10.36
C GLY A 364 -0.74 14.30 10.24
N LEU A 365 -1.52 14.72 11.24
CA LEU A 365 -2.36 15.92 11.17
C LEU A 365 -1.81 17.18 11.86
N PHE A 366 -0.60 17.12 12.44
CA PHE A 366 0.12 18.33 12.86
C PHE A 366 1.07 18.80 11.76
N LEU A 367 0.50 19.27 10.64
CA LEU A 367 1.08 20.41 9.95
C LEU A 367 0.85 21.58 10.90
N SER A 368 1.91 22.10 11.54
CA SER A 368 1.79 23.31 12.37
C SER A 368 0.97 24.36 11.62
N PRO A 369 0.03 25.07 12.27
CA PRO A 369 -0.43 26.31 11.70
C PRO A 369 0.80 27.18 11.51
N VAL A 370 1.08 27.56 10.26
CA VAL A 370 1.98 28.66 9.96
C VAL A 370 1.44 29.84 10.76
N SER A 371 2.09 30.18 11.87
CA SER A 371 1.85 31.45 12.54
C SER A 371 2.27 32.50 11.52
N ASN A 372 1.28 33.13 10.87
CA ASN A 372 1.53 34.33 10.10
C ASN A 372 2.16 35.38 11.03
N PRO A 373 3.15 36.15 10.52
CA PRO A 373 3.86 37.16 11.30
C PRO A 373 2.94 38.25 11.86
#